data_AF-B5YLA9-F1
#
_entry.id   AF-B5YLA9-F1
#
_cell.length_a   1.000
_cell.length_b   1.000
_cell.length_c   1.000
_cell.angle_alpha   90.00
_cell.angle_beta   90.00
_cell.angle_gamma   90.00
#
_symmetry.space_group_name_H-M   'P 1'
#
loop_
_entity.id
_entity.type
_entity.pdbx_description
1 polymer ?
#
loop_
_entity_poly.entity_id
_entity_poly.type
_entity_poly.pdbx_seq_one_letter_code
_entity_poly.pdbx_strand_id
1 'polypeptide(L)'
;MKIQYSKHALAKIEERKIDKTLIERVLINAELTFYDIVNRTFVGISKVKIQEFETNLVVVYTKSEENFKIVTVYPCKNIEKEIKAKEKNRWIRI
;
A
#
# COMPACT_ATOMS: atom_id res chain seq x y z
N MET A 1 -14.81 8.92 4.07
CA MET A 1 -13.52 8.16 4.17
C MET A 1 -12.86 8.41 5.52
N LYS A 2 -12.62 7.35 6.30
CA LYS A 2 -11.85 7.42 7.55
C LYS A 2 -10.66 6.47 7.48
N ILE A 3 -9.46 6.97 7.80
CA ILE A 3 -8.23 6.18 7.75
C ILE A 3 -7.71 5.95 9.17
N GLN A 4 -7.50 4.69 9.51
CA GLN A 4 -6.86 4.27 10.74
C GLN A 4 -5.52 3.62 10.42
N TYR A 5 -4.50 3.91 11.20
CA TYR A 5 -3.17 3.34 11.01
C TYR A 5 -2.87 2.36 12.13
N SER A 6 -2.38 1.17 11.78
CA SER A 6 -1.81 0.26 12.77
C SER A 6 -0.56 0.88 13.42
N LYS A 7 -0.17 0.41 14.61
CA LYS A 7 1.10 0.81 15.25
C LYS A 7 2.29 0.58 14.31
N HIS A 8 2.28 -0.53 13.57
CA HIS A 8 3.32 -0.86 12.61
C HIS A 8 3.33 0.09 11.41
N ALA A 9 2.16 0.45 10.88
CA ALA A 9 2.05 1.41 9.78
C ALA A 9 2.57 2.79 10.21
N LEU A 10 2.18 3.28 11.40
CA LEU A 10 2.67 4.56 11.92
C LEU A 10 4.20 4.58 12.02
N ALA A 11 4.80 3.53 12.58
CA ALA A 11 6.27 3.42 12.66
C ALA A 11 6.92 3.48 11.26
N LYS A 12 6.37 2.76 10.26
CA LYS A 12 6.92 2.79 8.89
C LYS A 12 6.74 4.11 8.16
N ILE A 13 5.65 4.82 8.43
CA ILE A 13 5.39 6.16 7.90
C ILE A 13 6.45 7.14 8.42
N GLU A 14 6.70 7.11 9.73
CA GLU A 14 7.66 7.98 10.40
C GLU A 14 9.09 7.67 9.96
N GLU A 15 9.53 6.40 10.07
CA GLU A 15 10.88 5.95 9.68
C GLU A 15 11.25 6.36 8.25
N ARG A 16 10.28 6.30 7.34
CA ARG A 16 10.50 6.50 5.90
C ARG A 16 10.05 7.86 5.40
N LYS A 17 9.60 8.74 6.31
CA LYS A 17 9.11 10.10 5.99
C LYS A 17 8.06 10.08 4.88
N ILE A 18 7.13 9.13 4.95
CA ILE A 18 6.06 8.99 3.96
C ILE A 18 4.97 9.99 4.29
N ASP A 19 4.62 10.84 3.33
CA ASP A 19 3.46 11.73 3.49
C ASP A 19 2.16 10.90 3.47
N LYS A 20 1.28 11.13 4.45
CA LYS A 20 -0.03 10.49 4.54
C LYS A 20 -0.91 10.82 3.33
N THR A 21 -0.72 11.98 2.70
CA THR A 21 -1.45 12.35 1.48
C THR A 21 -1.14 11.40 0.31
N LEU A 22 0.07 10.83 0.25
CA LEU A 22 0.42 9.82 -0.75
C LEU A 22 -0.32 8.51 -0.49
N ILE A 23 -0.52 8.14 0.77
CA ILE A 23 -1.30 6.96 1.16
C ILE A 23 -2.75 7.17 0.74
N GLU A 24 -3.34 8.32 1.05
CA GLU A 24 -4.69 8.69 0.63
C GLU A 24 -4.87 8.59 -0.89
N ARG A 25 -3.91 9.13 -1.66
CA ARG A 25 -3.93 9.02 -3.12
C ARG A 25 -3.94 7.56 -3.59
N VAL A 26 -3.12 6.69 -3.01
CA VAL A 26 -3.09 5.26 -3.37
C VAL A 26 -4.40 4.56 -2.98
N LEU A 27 -5.04 4.93 -1.86
CA LEU A 27 -6.32 4.34 -1.46
C LEU A 27 -7.47 4.70 -2.42
N ILE A 28 -7.45 5.93 -2.96
CA ILE A 28 -8.51 6.44 -3.84
C ILE A 28 -8.27 5.99 -5.29
N ASN A 29 -7.05 6.15 -5.78
CA ASN A 29 -6.67 5.96 -7.19
C ASN A 29 -5.37 5.13 -7.30
N ALA A 30 -5.43 3.88 -6.84
CA ALA A 30 -4.36 2.92 -7.05
C ALA A 30 -4.17 2.64 -8.56
N GLU A 31 -2.93 2.63 -9.04
CA GLU A 31 -2.60 2.21 -10.41
C GLU A 31 -2.75 0.69 -10.56
N LEU A 32 -2.44 -0.05 -9.50
CA LEU A 32 -2.65 -1.49 -9.39
C LEU A 32 -3.29 -1.81 -8.05
N THR A 33 -4.28 -2.69 -8.07
CA THR A 33 -4.90 -3.21 -6.87
C THR A 33 -4.84 -4.73 -6.86
N PHE A 34 -4.49 -5.28 -5.71
CA PHE A 34 -4.50 -6.71 -5.46
C PHE A 34 -5.25 -7.01 -4.16
N TYR A 35 -5.74 -8.24 -4.05
CA TYR A 35 -6.21 -8.82 -2.80
C TYR A 35 -5.25 -9.92 -2.35
N ASP A 36 -4.72 -9.77 -1.15
CA ASP A 36 -3.84 -10.72 -0.47
C ASP A 36 -4.69 -11.78 0.24
N ILE A 37 -4.84 -12.96 -0.37
CA ILE A 37 -5.73 -14.01 0.14
C ILE A 37 -5.26 -14.63 1.46
N VAL A 38 -3.94 -14.60 1.72
CA VAL A 38 -3.36 -15.17 2.94
C VAL A 38 -3.66 -14.26 4.13
N ASN A 39 -3.52 -12.95 3.96
CA ASN A 39 -3.66 -11.98 5.05
C ASN A 39 -5.04 -11.30 5.07
N ARG A 40 -5.87 -11.56 4.06
CA ARG A 40 -7.19 -10.95 3.85
C ARG A 40 -7.12 -9.43 3.85
N THR A 41 -6.17 -8.89 3.09
CA THR A 41 -5.92 -7.46 2.94
C THR A 41 -5.90 -7.05 1.49
N PHE A 42 -6.34 -5.84 1.18
CA PHE A 42 -6.09 -5.19 -0.08
C PHE A 42 -4.67 -4.64 -0.14
N VAL A 43 -4.15 -4.53 -1.35
CA VAL A 43 -2.85 -3.95 -1.66
C VAL A 43 -3.04 -2.96 -2.79
N GLY A 44 -2.93 -1.67 -2.49
CA GLY A 44 -2.90 -0.60 -3.47
C GLY A 44 -1.46 -0.23 -3.80
N ILE A 45 -1.19 0.02 -5.08
CA ILE A 45 0.15 0.37 -5.57
C ILE A 45 0.02 1.51 -6.58
N SER A 46 0.79 2.57 -6.39
CA SER A 46 0.96 3.63 -7.39
C SER A 46 2.38 4.18 -7.39
N LYS A 47 2.80 4.75 -8.52
CA LYS A 47 4.02 5.57 -8.56
C LYS A 47 3.82 6.87 -7.78
N VAL A 48 4.79 7.17 -6.93
CA VAL A 48 4.84 8.36 -6.10
C VAL A 48 6.22 9.00 -6.15
N LYS A 49 6.28 10.27 -5.82
CA LYS A 49 7.52 10.99 -5.55
C LYS A 49 7.66 11.16 -4.04
N ILE A 50 8.71 10.58 -3.46
CA ILE A 50 9.06 10.75 -2.05
C ILE A 50 10.34 11.57 -2.02
N GLN A 51 10.25 12.82 -1.58
CA GLN A 51 11.33 13.80 -1.65
C GLN A 51 11.80 13.99 -3.11
N GLU A 52 13.04 13.60 -3.43
CA GLU A 52 13.63 13.75 -4.75
C GLU A 52 13.59 12.46 -5.59
N PHE A 53 13.06 11.36 -5.05
CA PHE A 53 13.09 10.06 -5.71
C PHE A 53 11.68 9.60 -6.12
N GLU A 54 11.57 9.07 -7.33
CA GLU A 54 10.38 8.37 -7.79
C GLU A 54 10.45 6.88 -7.42
N THR A 55 9.35 6.35 -6.91
CA THR A 55 9.24 4.95 -6.52
C THR A 55 7.78 4.49 -6.52
N ASN A 56 7.53 3.19 -6.36
CA ASN A 56 6.17 2.71 -6.16
C ASN A 56 5.87 2.69 -4.66
N LEU A 57 4.73 3.23 -4.24
CA LEU A 57 4.25 3.09 -2.87
C LEU A 57 3.29 1.91 -2.80
N VAL A 58 3.62 0.93 -1.96
CA VAL A 58 2.74 -0.19 -1.65
C VAL A 58 2.01 0.13 -0.35
N VAL A 59 0.68 0.15 -0.40
CA VAL A 59 -0.21 0.35 0.75
C VAL A 59 -1.02 -0.91 0.97
N VAL A 60 -0.81 -1.55 2.12
CA VAL A 60 -1.57 -2.74 2.53
C VAL A 60 -2.63 -2.33 3.53
N TYR A 61 -3.90 -2.67 3.26
CA TYR A 61 -5.01 -2.20 4.06
C TYR A 61 -6.17 -3.21 4.12
N THR A 62 -7.00 -3.11 5.15
CA THR A 62 -8.35 -3.68 5.12
C THR A 62 -9.37 -2.58 4.87
N LYS A 63 -10.48 -2.93 4.21
CA LYS A 63 -11.56 -2.00 3.89
C LYS A 63 -12.89 -2.53 4.44
N SER A 64 -13.63 -1.69 5.14
CA SER A 64 -15.01 -1.97 5.59
C SER A 64 -15.86 -0.72 5.36
N GLU A 65 -16.85 -0.81 4.47
CA GLU A 65 -17.65 0.34 4.01
C GLU A 65 -16.73 1.49 3.54
N GLU A 66 -16.72 2.62 4.26
CA GLU A 66 -15.87 3.79 4.00
C GLU A 66 -14.62 3.91 4.89
N ASN A 67 -14.34 2.87 5.68
CA ASN A 67 -13.21 2.84 6.60
C ASN A 67 -12.06 2.04 6.02
N PHE A 68 -10.87 2.66 6.03
CA PHE A 68 -9.61 2.02 5.67
C PHE A 68 -8.76 1.84 6.92
N LYS A 69 -8.28 0.63 7.15
CA LYS A 69 -7.28 0.35 8.19
C LYS A 69 -5.98 -0.05 7.53
N ILE A 70 -4.98 0.83 7.63
CA ILE A 70 -3.66 0.64 7.07
C ILE A 70 -2.88 -0.34 7.94
N VAL A 71 -2.53 -1.47 7.35
CA VAL A 71 -1.75 -2.53 8.00
C VAL A 71 -0.28 -2.18 7.92
N THR A 72 0.22 -1.84 6.73
CA THR A 72 1.60 -1.40 6.51
C THR A 72 1.71 -0.57 5.22
N VAL A 73 2.80 0.17 5.08
CA VAL A 73 3.13 0.94 3.89
C VAL A 73 4.63 0.89 3.65
N TYR A 74 5.04 0.75 2.39
CA TYR A 74 6.46 0.75 2.04
C TYR A 74 6.72 1.20 0.59
N PRO A 75 7.80 1.96 0.36
CA PRO A 75 8.29 2.19 -1.00
C PRO A 75 8.91 0.91 -1.56
N CYS A 76 8.72 0.66 -2.85
CA CYS A 76 9.22 -0.50 -3.56
C CYS A 76 9.86 -0.06 -4.89
N LYS A 77 11.19 -0.19 -4.98
CA LYS A 77 11.94 0.17 -6.19
C LYS A 77 11.65 -0.77 -7.37
N ASN A 78 11.61 -2.08 -7.13
CA ASN A 78 11.36 -3.08 -8.17
C ASN A 78 9.99 -3.74 -7.94
N ILE A 79 8.95 -3.02 -8.34
CA ILE A 79 7.57 -3.45 -8.12
C ILE A 79 7.20 -4.69 -8.92
N GLU A 80 7.77 -4.86 -10.12
CA GLU A 80 7.50 -6.02 -10.96
C GLU A 80 7.99 -7.32 -10.31
N LYS A 81 9.18 -7.29 -9.69
CA LYS A 81 9.72 -8.43 -8.95
C LYS A 81 8.85 -8.78 -7.74
N GLU A 82 8.38 -7.76 -7.02
CA GLU A 82 7.50 -7.92 -5.86
C GLU A 82 6.17 -8.56 -6.25
N ILE A 83 5.54 -8.08 -7.33
CA ILE A 83 4.30 -8.63 -7.85
C ILE A 83 4.52 -10.07 -8.31
N LYS A 84 5.52 -10.34 -9.16
CA LYS A 84 5.82 -11.70 -9.66
C LYS A 84 6.05 -12.72 -8.54
N ALA A 85 6.68 -12.30 -7.44
CA ALA A 85 6.93 -13.16 -6.29
C ALA A 85 5.65 -13.52 -5.52
N LYS A 86 4.64 -12.63 -5.50
CA LYS A 86 3.43 -12.77 -4.68
C LYS A 86 2.20 -13.21 -5.48
N GLU A 87 2.10 -12.87 -6.75
CA GLU A 87 0.93 -13.10 -7.60
C GLU A 87 0.64 -14.59 -7.82
N LYS A 88 1.69 -15.43 -7.81
CA LYS A 88 1.53 -16.88 -8.01
C LYS A 88 0.68 -17.58 -6.94
N ASN A 89 0.75 -17.10 -5.69
CA ASN A 89 0.22 -17.84 -4.53
C ASN A 89 -0.59 -16.99 -3.55
N ARG A 90 -0.51 -15.66 -3.63
CA ARG A 90 -0.93 -14.78 -2.54
C ARG A 90 -1.68 -13.53 -3.00
N TRP A 91 -1.23 -12.84 -4.03
CA TRP A 91 -1.86 -11.63 -4.53
C TRP A 91 -2.71 -11.93 -5.75
N ILE A 92 -4.02 -11.72 -5.66
CA ILE A 92 -4.95 -11.82 -6.78
C ILE A 92 -5.24 -10.40 -7.26
N ARG A 93 -5.04 -10.13 -8.54
CA ARG A 93 -5.31 -8.81 -9.12
C ARG A 93 -6.83 -8.56 -9.21
N ILE A 94 -7.26 -7.34 -8.89
CA ILE A 94 -8.67 -6.91 -8.92
C ILE A 94 -8.85 -5.59 -9.65
#